data_AF-A0A9P6PWP0-F1
#
_entry.id   AF-A0A9P6PWP0-F1
#
_cell.length_a   1.000
_cell.length_b   1.000
_cell.length_c   1.000
_cell.angle_alpha   90.00
_cell.angle_beta   90.00
_cell.angle_gamma   90.00
#
_symmetry.space_group_name_H-M   'P 1'
#
loop_
_entity.id
_entity.type
_entity.pdbx_description
1 polymer ?
#
loop_
_entity_poly.entity_id
_entity_poly.type
_entity_poly.pdbx_seq_one_letter_code
_entity_poly.pdbx_strand_id
1 'polypeptide(L)'
;MPGQKTLFTWTVVHALIATFTWLSGLSQGSLAISGLGYMLMFDAFGILNIFVSSVVHTDGRFKKSTVRYPFGVQRIEVLFGLSNAIFLLFIGMNMLKESLEHMMLEGDHHGAGDHHDATVRIPLFWTILGLGATLVGAIGYQNHKQFCLLLQAGSGHGGTWSSAAAYNQKTLSILHNQYSLATLACVAGVILVWLLPAVDSLDNMVAIAQSVVMFALGGPLTKVLGMILLQTTPPMALEGVEDAVRQLASTDGSILGLDRSHVWANTYGQLVGTLVVRIAKEADEAATLRTIQQRLFSTLDVDPHAPGAVLLKIKPSVSEEQAKEILQKLANLEKQLPHLVKSVHLGTNFASRAKGFTHGFTMIFESKEALETYDKSPEHVKVVTEDVRPNVDDVLAVDYEILPFSSASYL
;
A
#
# COMPACT_ATOMS: atom_id res chain seq x y z
N MET A 1 -17.66 -5.57 -0.73
CA MET A 1 -16.78 -6.40 -1.58
C MET A 1 -16.19 -7.53 -0.73
N PRO A 2 -16.06 -8.77 -1.24
CA PRO A 2 -15.60 -9.93 -0.47
C PRO A 2 -14.23 -9.71 0.22
N GLY A 3 -13.27 -9.09 -0.48
CA GLY A 3 -11.92 -8.84 0.07
C GLY A 3 -11.89 -7.90 1.28
N GLN A 4 -12.73 -6.87 1.33
CA GLN A 4 -12.81 -5.95 2.48
C GLN A 4 -13.34 -6.63 3.73
N LYS A 5 -14.32 -7.54 3.59
CA LYS A 5 -14.82 -8.34 4.71
C LYS A 5 -13.74 -9.28 5.24
N THR A 6 -12.95 -9.87 4.35
CA THR A 6 -11.81 -10.72 4.72
C THR A 6 -10.75 -9.93 5.50
N LEU A 7 -10.35 -8.74 5.02
CA LEU A 7 -9.39 -7.86 5.70
C LEU A 7 -9.85 -7.48 7.12
N PHE A 8 -11.11 -7.06 7.25
CA PHE A 8 -11.66 -6.68 8.55
C PHE A 8 -11.75 -7.88 9.51
N THR A 9 -12.22 -9.03 9.01
CA THR A 9 -12.29 -10.26 9.82
C THR A 9 -10.91 -10.68 10.30
N TRP A 10 -9.92 -10.64 9.40
CA TRP A 10 -8.55 -11.00 9.74
C TRP A 10 -7.90 -10.01 10.73
N THR A 11 -8.21 -8.72 10.61
CA THR A 11 -7.82 -7.71 11.61
C THR A 11 -8.30 -8.10 13.00
N VAL A 12 -9.59 -8.46 13.13
CA VAL A 12 -10.17 -8.87 14.42
C VAL A 12 -9.50 -10.14 14.95
N VAL A 13 -9.32 -11.15 14.10
CA VAL A 13 -8.64 -12.41 14.50
C VAL A 13 -7.21 -12.14 14.98
N HIS A 14 -6.45 -11.33 14.25
CA HIS A 14 -5.07 -10.99 14.62
C HIS A 14 -5.02 -10.18 15.92
N ALA A 15 -5.92 -9.21 16.09
CA ALA A 15 -6.02 -8.42 17.32
C ALA A 15 -6.39 -9.28 18.54
N LEU A 16 -7.25 -10.29 18.36
CA LEU A 16 -7.58 -11.25 19.43
C LEU A 16 -6.36 -12.09 19.80
N ILE A 17 -5.62 -12.62 18.82
CA ILE A 17 -4.37 -13.36 19.07
C ILE A 17 -3.38 -12.47 19.83
N ALA A 18 -3.18 -11.23 19.37
CA ALA A 18 -2.31 -10.25 20.04
C ALA A 18 -2.73 -10.01 21.50
N THR A 19 -4.03 -9.82 21.74
CA THR A 19 -4.60 -9.58 23.07
C THR A 19 -4.38 -10.78 23.99
N PHE A 20 -4.62 -12.01 23.51
CA PHE A 20 -4.41 -13.21 24.31
C PHE A 20 -2.93 -13.50 24.58
N THR A 21 -2.05 -13.24 23.61
CA THR A 21 -0.58 -13.27 23.84
C THR A 21 -0.21 -12.29 24.95
N TRP A 22 -0.65 -11.04 24.86
CA TRP A 22 -0.38 -10.03 25.88
C TRP A 22 -0.91 -10.42 27.27
N LEU A 23 -2.18 -10.85 27.37
CA LEU A 23 -2.77 -11.33 28.63
C LEU A 23 -2.01 -12.53 29.21
N SER A 24 -1.51 -13.43 28.36
CA SER A 24 -0.70 -14.56 28.79
C SER A 24 0.63 -14.10 29.39
N GLY A 25 1.27 -13.08 28.80
CA GLY A 25 2.48 -12.46 29.32
C GLY A 25 2.26 -11.83 30.70
N LEU A 26 1.18 -11.06 30.85
CA LEU A 26 0.76 -10.49 32.14
C LEU A 26 0.51 -11.56 33.19
N SER A 27 -0.21 -12.63 32.84
CA SER A 27 -0.56 -13.68 33.81
C SER A 27 0.65 -14.45 34.34
N GLN A 28 1.73 -14.51 33.55
CA GLN A 28 2.95 -15.24 33.87
C GLN A 28 4.09 -14.31 34.34
N GLY A 29 3.87 -13.00 34.39
CA GLY A 29 4.89 -12.02 34.72
C GLY A 29 6.03 -11.92 33.69
N SER A 30 5.81 -12.32 32.43
CA SER A 30 6.82 -12.24 31.37
C SER A 30 6.66 -10.95 30.56
N LEU A 31 7.70 -10.11 30.62
CA LEU A 31 7.78 -8.86 29.86
C LEU A 31 8.02 -9.15 28.38
N ALA A 32 8.79 -10.18 28.03
CA ALA A 32 9.06 -10.53 26.62
C ALA A 32 7.80 -11.00 25.89
N ILE A 33 6.93 -11.79 26.53
CA ILE A 33 5.65 -12.21 25.94
C ILE A 33 4.71 -11.01 25.84
N SER A 34 4.65 -10.16 26.87
CA SER A 34 3.84 -8.95 26.85
C SER A 34 4.26 -8.01 25.70
N GLY A 35 5.57 -7.84 25.51
CA GLY A 35 6.17 -7.11 24.39
C GLY A 35 5.83 -7.68 23.03
N LEU A 36 5.87 -9.01 22.89
CA LEU A 36 5.41 -9.67 21.66
C LEU A 36 3.92 -9.40 21.41
N GLY A 37 3.06 -9.46 22.44
CA GLY A 37 1.64 -9.13 22.30
C GLY A 37 1.41 -7.71 21.76
N TYR A 38 2.21 -6.74 22.21
CA TYR A 38 2.19 -5.37 21.69
C TYR A 38 2.62 -5.28 20.22
N MET A 39 3.69 -5.98 19.81
CA MET A 39 4.10 -6.05 18.39
C MET A 39 3.03 -6.69 17.51
N LEU A 40 2.38 -7.77 17.96
CA LEU A 40 1.28 -8.41 17.24
C LEU A 40 0.06 -7.48 17.11
N MET A 41 -0.20 -6.62 18.10
CA MET A 41 -1.27 -5.63 18.02
C MET A 41 -0.94 -4.54 16.98
N PHE A 42 0.32 -4.10 16.93
CA PHE A 42 0.79 -3.19 15.89
C PHE A 42 0.60 -3.78 14.48
N ASP A 43 0.85 -5.09 14.32
CA ASP A 43 0.58 -5.81 13.07
C ASP A 43 -0.92 -5.87 12.74
N ALA A 44 -1.78 -6.15 13.72
CA ALA A 44 -3.22 -6.13 13.53
C ALA A 44 -3.72 -4.75 13.06
N PHE A 45 -3.23 -3.68 13.67
CA PHE A 45 -3.52 -2.31 13.22
C PHE A 45 -2.92 -1.98 11.85
N GLY A 46 -1.80 -2.59 11.44
CA GLY A 46 -1.30 -2.50 10.06
C GLY A 46 -2.31 -3.02 9.04
N ILE A 47 -2.94 -4.16 9.33
CA ILE A 47 -3.98 -4.75 8.46
C ILE A 47 -5.25 -3.91 8.49
N LEU A 48 -5.60 -3.33 9.65
CA LEU A 48 -6.69 -2.38 9.74
C LEU A 48 -6.43 -1.14 8.87
N ASN A 49 -5.20 -0.66 8.81
CA ASN A 49 -4.81 0.45 7.93
C ASN A 49 -5.02 0.07 6.45
N ILE A 50 -4.64 -1.14 6.04
CA ILE A 50 -4.91 -1.65 4.68
C ILE A 50 -6.41 -1.67 4.38
N PHE A 51 -7.23 -2.12 5.33
CA PHE A 51 -8.68 -2.09 5.21
C PHE A 51 -9.20 -0.65 5.03
N VAL A 52 -8.76 0.29 5.87
CA VAL A 52 -9.15 1.72 5.79
C VAL A 52 -8.76 2.30 4.43
N SER A 53 -7.52 2.10 3.99
CA SER A 53 -7.04 2.51 2.66
C SER A 53 -7.90 1.91 1.54
N SER A 54 -8.21 0.61 1.59
CA SER A 54 -9.08 -0.03 0.61
C SER A 54 -10.46 0.62 0.55
N VAL A 55 -11.09 0.90 1.69
CA VAL A 55 -12.40 1.56 1.73
C VAL A 55 -12.33 2.97 1.13
N VAL A 56 -11.32 3.75 1.51
CA VAL A 56 -11.09 5.13 1.02
C VAL A 56 -10.86 5.16 -0.49
N HIS A 57 -10.12 4.19 -1.04
CA HIS A 57 -9.84 4.13 -2.47
C HIS A 57 -10.97 3.54 -3.30
N THR A 58 -11.81 2.69 -2.73
CA THR A 58 -12.92 2.04 -3.45
C THR A 58 -14.20 2.89 -3.43
N ASP A 59 -14.56 3.50 -2.30
CA ASP A 59 -15.80 4.26 -2.20
C ASP A 59 -15.58 5.72 -2.65
N GLY A 60 -16.17 6.08 -3.80
CA GLY A 60 -16.05 7.40 -4.39
C GLY A 60 -16.50 8.55 -3.47
N ARG A 61 -17.29 8.27 -2.43
CA ARG A 61 -17.69 9.29 -1.43
C ARG A 61 -16.49 9.89 -0.70
N PHE A 62 -15.43 9.12 -0.47
CA PHE A 62 -14.23 9.60 0.23
C PHE A 62 -13.32 10.45 -0.68
N LYS A 63 -13.45 10.31 -2.00
CA LYS A 63 -12.70 11.08 -3.01
C LYS A 63 -13.45 12.32 -3.49
N LYS A 64 -14.76 12.39 -3.24
CA LYS A 64 -15.61 13.48 -3.73
C LYS A 64 -15.17 14.81 -3.13
N SER A 65 -14.86 15.76 -4.00
CA SER A 65 -14.60 17.14 -3.60
C SER A 65 -15.88 17.80 -3.09
N THR A 66 -15.79 18.49 -1.96
CA THR A 66 -16.86 19.30 -1.37
C THR A 66 -16.28 20.63 -0.91
N VAL A 67 -17.14 21.64 -0.68
CA VAL A 67 -16.70 22.95 -0.15
C VAL A 67 -15.93 22.79 1.18
N ARG A 68 -16.33 21.83 2.02
CA ARG A 68 -15.65 21.53 3.29
C ARG A 68 -14.37 20.70 3.10
N TYR A 69 -14.33 19.81 2.11
CA TYR A 69 -13.22 18.92 1.82
C TYR A 69 -12.83 19.00 0.33
N PRO A 70 -12.03 20.01 -0.07
CA PRO A 70 -11.70 20.23 -1.48
C PRO A 70 -10.94 19.06 -2.13
N PHE A 71 -10.12 18.35 -1.35
CA PHE A 71 -9.34 17.17 -1.78
C PHE A 71 -9.95 15.84 -1.27
N GLY A 72 -11.23 15.85 -0.88
CA GLY A 72 -11.86 14.71 -0.22
C GLY A 72 -11.31 14.47 1.19
N VAL A 73 -11.63 13.29 1.74
CA VAL A 73 -11.29 12.88 3.12
C VAL A 73 -10.24 11.76 3.13
N GLN A 74 -9.45 11.65 2.07
CA GLN A 74 -8.51 10.55 1.86
C GLN A 74 -7.42 10.48 2.94
N ARG A 75 -7.04 11.60 3.54
CA ARG A 75 -6.05 11.72 4.64
C ARG A 75 -6.34 10.86 5.87
N ILE A 76 -7.56 10.35 6.02
CA ILE A 76 -7.93 9.48 7.14
C ILE A 76 -7.05 8.22 7.21
N GLU A 77 -6.58 7.70 6.07
CA GLU A 77 -5.67 6.55 6.04
C GLU A 77 -4.25 6.90 6.55
N VAL A 78 -3.77 8.12 6.31
CA VAL A 78 -2.50 8.61 6.83
C VAL A 78 -2.61 8.89 8.33
N LEU A 79 -3.75 9.44 8.77
CA LEU A 79 -4.04 9.67 10.18
C LEU A 79 -4.09 8.34 10.96
N PHE A 80 -4.71 7.30 10.37
CA PHE A 80 -4.74 5.97 10.96
C PHE A 80 -3.34 5.36 11.04
N GLY A 81 -2.54 5.49 9.97
CA GLY A 81 -1.14 5.10 9.97
C GLY A 81 -0.33 5.81 11.06
N LEU A 82 -0.49 7.14 11.22
CA LEU A 82 0.21 7.92 12.23
C LEU A 82 -0.20 7.49 13.64
N SER A 83 -1.49 7.23 13.85
CA SER A 83 -2.00 6.74 15.13
C SER A 83 -1.37 5.40 15.50
N ASN A 84 -1.20 4.49 14.53
CA ASN A 84 -0.52 3.21 14.74
C ASN A 84 0.98 3.39 15.05
N ALA A 85 1.65 4.35 14.41
CA ALA A 85 3.06 4.66 14.70
C ALA A 85 3.26 5.27 16.11
N ILE A 86 2.35 6.15 16.53
CA ILE A 86 2.34 6.72 17.89
C ILE A 86 2.05 5.62 18.92
N PHE A 87 1.10 4.72 18.63
CA PHE A 87 0.84 3.55 19.46
C PHE A 87 2.13 2.73 19.67
N LEU A 88 2.88 2.45 18.60
CA LEU A 88 4.16 1.73 18.67
C LEU A 88 5.20 2.42 19.56
N LEU A 89 5.34 3.74 19.44
CA LEU A 89 6.25 4.52 20.30
C LEU A 89 5.82 4.51 21.77
N PHE A 90 4.51 4.63 22.02
CA PHE A 90 3.96 4.62 23.36
C PHE A 90 4.16 3.27 24.05
N ILE A 91 3.85 2.16 23.37
CA ILE A 91 4.07 0.82 23.93
C ILE A 91 5.56 0.50 24.11
N GLY A 92 6.43 0.97 23.21
CA GLY A 92 7.88 0.85 23.37
C GLY A 92 8.38 1.59 24.62
N MET A 93 7.88 2.79 24.88
CA MET A 93 8.20 3.54 26.10
C MET A 93 7.70 2.84 27.36
N ASN A 94 6.44 2.41 27.36
CA ASN A 94 5.84 1.71 28.51
C ASN A 94 6.62 0.43 28.83
N MET A 95 7.01 -0.31 27.80
CA MET A 95 7.75 -1.54 27.93
C MET A 95 9.18 -1.31 28.44
N LEU A 96 9.88 -0.30 27.93
CA LEU A 96 11.20 0.08 28.45
C LEU A 96 11.12 0.49 29.92
N LYS A 97 10.09 1.26 30.29
CA LYS A 97 9.86 1.68 31.68
C LYS A 97 9.69 0.47 32.60
N GLU A 98 8.81 -0.47 32.24
CA GLU A 98 8.56 -1.69 33.02
C GLU A 98 9.83 -2.55 33.15
N SER A 99 10.57 -2.74 32.06
CA SER A 99 11.85 -3.45 32.05
C SER A 99 12.92 -2.83 32.96
N LEU A 100 12.98 -1.50 33.01
CA LEU A 100 13.93 -0.79 33.87
C LEU A 100 13.52 -0.87 35.35
N GLU A 101 12.23 -0.79 35.66
CA GLU A 101 11.72 -0.98 37.02
C GLU A 101 12.03 -2.38 37.54
N HIS A 102 11.78 -3.43 36.75
CA HIS A 102 12.15 -4.80 37.11
C HIS A 102 13.65 -4.96 37.37
N MET A 103 14.50 -4.38 36.52
CA MET A 103 15.96 -4.43 36.68
C MET A 103 16.43 -3.72 37.96
N MET A 104 15.81 -2.59 38.30
CA MET A 104 16.17 -1.82 39.50
C MET A 104 15.69 -2.51 40.78
N LEU A 105 14.46 -3.02 40.79
CA LEU A 105 13.85 -3.64 41.96
C LEU A 105 14.44 -5.03 42.28
N GLU A 106 14.85 -5.80 41.28
CA GLU A 106 15.53 -7.08 41.49
C GLU A 106 16.94 -6.91 42.09
N GLY A 107 17.62 -5.80 41.80
CA GLY A 107 18.95 -5.49 42.33
C GLY A 107 19.00 -5.22 43.84
N ASP A 108 17.88 -4.81 44.45
CA ASP A 108 17.81 -4.46 45.87
C ASP A 108 17.53 -5.67 46.80
N HIS A 109 17.22 -6.85 46.24
CA HIS A 109 16.82 -8.04 46.99
C HIS A 109 17.86 -9.17 47.08
N HIS A 110 19.12 -8.92 46.72
CA HIS A 110 20.22 -9.90 46.84
C HIS A 110 20.58 -10.35 48.29
N GLY A 111 19.76 -10.04 49.31
CA GLY A 111 20.06 -10.27 50.73
C GLY A 111 19.23 -11.30 51.49
N ALA A 112 18.13 -11.83 50.96
CA ALA A 112 17.32 -12.79 51.72
C ALA A 112 16.65 -13.80 50.78
N GLY A 113 17.08 -15.05 50.91
CA GLY A 113 16.66 -16.14 50.06
C GLY A 113 15.16 -16.43 50.11
N ASP A 114 14.61 -16.76 48.95
CA ASP A 114 14.01 -18.05 48.67
C ASP A 114 13.92 -18.15 47.15
N HIS A 115 14.70 -19.02 46.53
CA HIS A 115 14.59 -19.28 45.09
C HIS A 115 13.29 -20.07 44.89
N HIS A 116 12.16 -19.37 44.86
CA HIS A 116 10.93 -19.96 44.36
C HIS A 116 11.16 -20.33 42.90
N ASP A 117 11.12 -21.64 42.67
CA ASP A 117 11.21 -22.39 41.43
C ASP A 117 10.04 -22.06 40.47
N ALA A 118 9.83 -20.76 40.22
CA ALA A 118 8.82 -20.23 39.32
C ALA A 118 9.33 -20.33 37.89
N THR A 119 9.48 -21.57 37.41
CA THR A 119 9.68 -21.83 35.98
C THR A 119 8.55 -21.14 35.22
N VAL A 120 8.86 -20.01 34.57
CA VAL A 120 7.92 -19.27 33.72
C VAL A 120 7.51 -20.20 32.58
N ARG A 121 6.38 -20.88 32.73
CA ARG A 121 5.82 -21.76 31.69
C ARG A 121 5.24 -20.89 30.60
N ILE A 122 6.07 -20.48 29.64
CA ILE A 122 5.62 -19.71 28.48
C ILE A 122 4.59 -20.54 27.71
N PRO A 123 3.31 -20.12 27.62
CA PRO A 123 2.31 -20.82 26.83
C PRO A 123 2.58 -20.56 25.35
N LEU A 124 3.49 -21.36 24.78
CA LEU A 124 3.93 -21.26 23.38
C LEU A 124 2.78 -21.28 22.37
N PHE A 125 1.61 -21.78 22.75
CA PHE A 125 0.41 -21.78 21.91
C PHE A 125 0.12 -20.40 21.31
N TRP A 126 0.08 -19.35 22.13
CA TRP A 126 -0.22 -17.99 21.65
C TRP A 126 0.92 -17.40 20.83
N THR A 127 2.17 -17.71 21.18
CA THR A 127 3.36 -17.33 20.40
C THR A 127 3.34 -17.96 19.00
N ILE A 128 2.97 -19.25 18.88
CA ILE A 128 2.88 -19.97 17.60
C ILE A 128 1.71 -19.43 16.76
N LEU A 129 0.56 -19.17 17.38
CA LEU A 129 -0.56 -18.51 16.68
C LEU A 129 -0.18 -17.11 16.21
N GLY A 130 0.55 -16.34 17.04
CA GLY A 130 1.09 -15.02 16.68
C GLY A 130 2.03 -15.09 15.48
N LEU A 131 2.97 -16.04 15.47
CA LEU A 131 3.84 -16.30 14.33
C LEU A 131 3.04 -16.58 13.05
N GLY A 132 2.06 -17.48 13.13
CA GLY A 132 1.17 -17.77 12.00
C GLY A 132 0.41 -16.53 11.52
N ALA A 133 -0.09 -15.72 12.46
CA ALA A 133 -0.84 -14.51 12.14
C ALA A 133 0.02 -13.45 11.43
N THR A 134 1.25 -13.24 11.91
CA THR A 134 2.24 -12.36 11.28
C THR A 134 2.62 -12.86 9.88
N LEU A 135 2.85 -14.17 9.68
CA LEU A 135 3.18 -14.72 8.36
C LEU A 135 2.04 -14.54 7.35
N VAL A 136 0.79 -14.81 7.76
CA VAL A 136 -0.38 -14.55 6.91
C VAL A 136 -0.52 -13.06 6.62
N GLY A 137 -0.29 -12.18 7.60
CA GLY A 137 -0.22 -10.73 7.43
C GLY A 137 0.81 -10.30 6.39
N ALA A 138 2.05 -10.78 6.54
CA ALA A 138 3.19 -10.40 5.71
C ALA A 138 3.07 -10.93 4.27
N ILE A 139 2.72 -12.22 4.10
CA ILE A 139 2.67 -12.88 2.79
C ILE A 139 1.34 -12.63 2.09
N GLY A 140 0.23 -12.82 2.82
CA GLY A 140 -1.12 -12.77 2.25
C GLY A 140 -1.61 -11.36 1.99
N TYR A 141 -1.40 -10.45 2.95
CA TYR A 141 -1.93 -9.08 2.88
C TYR A 141 -0.86 -8.01 2.61
N GLN A 142 0.43 -8.40 2.54
CA GLN A 142 1.54 -7.45 2.40
C GLN A 142 1.52 -6.37 3.49
N ASN A 143 1.28 -6.79 4.75
CA ASN A 143 1.18 -5.89 5.89
C ASN A 143 2.37 -4.94 5.97
N HIS A 144 2.15 -3.67 6.35
CA HIS A 144 3.17 -2.61 6.43
C HIS A 144 3.96 -2.31 5.14
N LYS A 145 3.62 -2.88 3.98
CA LYS A 145 4.29 -2.56 2.69
C LYS A 145 4.36 -1.06 2.45
N GLN A 146 3.26 -0.35 2.68
CA GLN A 146 3.19 1.10 2.45
C GLN A 146 4.12 1.88 3.38
N PHE A 147 4.30 1.43 4.62
CA PHE A 147 5.24 2.04 5.55
C PHE A 147 6.69 1.85 5.09
N CYS A 148 7.04 0.67 4.57
CA CYS A 148 8.36 0.43 3.98
C CYS A 148 8.62 1.35 2.78
N LEU A 149 7.66 1.47 1.86
CA LEU A 149 7.79 2.30 0.67
C LEU A 149 7.94 3.79 1.02
N LEU A 150 7.18 4.26 2.00
CA LEU A 150 7.30 5.62 2.52
C LEU A 150 8.68 5.93 3.10
N LEU A 151 9.22 5.00 3.89
CA LEU A 151 10.56 5.17 4.47
C LEU A 151 11.65 5.13 3.42
N GLN A 152 11.53 4.25 2.42
CA GLN A 152 12.47 4.18 1.29
C GLN A 152 12.46 5.50 0.49
N ALA A 153 11.27 6.03 0.17
CA ALA A 153 11.13 7.32 -0.52
C ALA A 153 11.72 8.51 0.27
N GLY A 154 11.70 8.45 1.60
CA GLY A 154 12.29 9.49 2.45
C GLY A 154 13.81 9.37 2.66
N SER A 155 14.41 8.24 2.30
CA SER A 155 15.82 7.93 2.62
C SER A 155 16.84 8.39 1.57
N GLY A 156 16.41 9.08 0.51
CA GLY A 156 17.30 9.63 -0.52
C GLY A 156 18.09 8.61 -1.35
N HIS A 157 17.81 7.31 -1.20
CA HIS A 157 18.48 6.23 -1.93
C HIS A 157 17.82 6.06 -3.31
N GLY A 158 18.11 6.98 -4.24
CA GLY A 158 18.08 6.78 -5.70
C GLY A 158 16.78 6.31 -6.39
N GLY A 159 15.71 6.02 -5.66
CA GLY A 159 14.41 5.65 -6.21
C GLY A 159 13.60 6.90 -6.51
N THR A 160 13.12 7.04 -7.74
CA THR A 160 12.04 7.97 -8.07
C THR A 160 10.89 7.82 -7.06
N TRP A 161 10.14 8.89 -6.78
CA TRP A 161 8.93 8.81 -5.93
C TRP A 161 7.94 7.73 -6.41
N SER A 162 8.01 7.36 -7.70
CA SER A 162 7.28 6.28 -8.34
C SER A 162 7.83 4.86 -8.10
N SER A 163 9.03 4.72 -7.54
CA SER A 163 9.58 3.44 -7.08
C SER A 163 8.76 2.83 -5.94
N ALA A 164 7.93 3.65 -5.27
CA ALA A 164 6.91 3.16 -4.35
C ALA A 164 5.80 2.35 -5.06
N ALA A 165 5.52 2.65 -6.34
CA ALA A 165 4.52 1.96 -7.16
C ALA A 165 5.08 0.72 -7.88
N ALA A 166 6.39 0.66 -8.14
CA ALA A 166 7.02 -0.40 -8.94
C ALA A 166 7.66 -1.57 -8.13
N TYR A 167 7.39 -1.70 -6.83
CA TYR A 167 7.90 -2.85 -6.07
C TYR A 167 6.95 -4.05 -6.15
N ASN A 168 7.13 -4.83 -7.22
CA ASN A 168 6.42 -6.09 -7.47
C ASN A 168 7.38 -7.28 -7.36
N GLN A 169 7.62 -7.75 -6.13
CA GLN A 169 8.06 -9.13 -5.90
C GLN A 169 7.27 -9.75 -4.76
N LYS A 170 6.26 -10.54 -5.12
CA LYS A 170 5.41 -11.31 -4.19
C LYS A 170 6.18 -12.31 -3.33
N THR A 171 7.43 -12.65 -3.68
CA THR A 171 8.16 -13.80 -3.10
C THR A 171 9.40 -13.41 -2.28
N LEU A 172 9.89 -12.16 -2.38
CA LEU A 172 10.99 -11.59 -1.56
C LEU A 172 10.50 -10.51 -0.57
N SER A 173 9.18 -10.40 -0.38
CA SER A 173 8.52 -9.33 0.36
C SER A 173 8.83 -9.29 1.85
N ILE A 174 9.03 -10.45 2.51
CA ILE A 174 9.29 -10.50 3.95
C ILE A 174 10.68 -9.96 4.30
N LEU A 175 11.71 -10.32 3.53
CA LEU A 175 13.09 -9.90 3.79
C LEU A 175 13.29 -8.40 3.64
N HIS A 176 12.48 -7.75 2.81
CA HIS A 176 12.50 -6.30 2.61
C HIS A 176 11.50 -5.57 3.54
N ASN A 177 10.67 -6.31 4.27
CA ASN A 177 9.72 -5.74 5.22
C ASN A 177 10.30 -5.74 6.63
N GLN A 178 10.96 -4.63 6.96
CA GLN A 178 11.58 -4.43 8.28
C GLN A 178 10.61 -4.61 9.45
N TYR A 179 9.31 -4.31 9.28
CA TYR A 179 8.32 -4.47 10.35
C TYR A 179 7.98 -5.95 10.57
N SER A 180 7.71 -6.70 9.51
CA SER A 180 7.47 -8.15 9.63
C SER A 180 8.69 -8.89 10.14
N LEU A 181 9.89 -8.52 9.66
CA LEU A 181 11.14 -9.09 10.16
C LEU A 181 11.35 -8.80 11.65
N ALA A 182 11.04 -7.58 12.09
CA ALA A 182 11.11 -7.21 13.50
C ALA A 182 10.12 -8.01 14.35
N THR A 183 8.87 -8.19 13.93
CA THR A 183 7.91 -9.04 14.65
C THR A 183 8.40 -10.49 14.73
N LEU A 184 8.94 -11.04 13.63
CA LEU A 184 9.54 -12.38 13.62
C LEU A 184 10.75 -12.50 14.55
N ALA A 185 11.59 -11.47 14.62
CA ALA A 185 12.70 -11.41 15.58
C ALA A 185 12.20 -11.35 17.03
N CYS A 186 11.11 -10.64 17.30
CA CYS A 186 10.47 -10.61 18.61
C CYS A 186 9.92 -12.00 19.00
N VAL A 187 9.28 -12.71 18.06
CA VAL A 187 8.83 -14.10 18.26
C VAL A 187 10.02 -15.00 18.58
N ALA A 188 11.12 -14.90 17.81
CA ALA A 188 12.34 -15.68 18.04
C ALA A 188 12.94 -15.39 19.42
N GLY A 189 12.93 -14.13 19.86
CA GLY A 189 13.33 -13.72 21.20
C GLY A 189 12.51 -14.42 22.29
N VAL A 190 11.18 -14.44 22.17
CA VAL A 190 10.31 -15.14 23.14
C VAL A 190 10.54 -16.66 23.14
N ILE A 191 10.78 -17.26 21.97
CA ILE A 191 11.14 -18.69 21.88
C ILE A 191 12.49 -18.95 22.55
N LEU A 192 13.45 -18.03 22.44
CA LEU A 192 14.75 -18.14 23.12
C LEU A 192 14.60 -18.10 24.65
N VAL A 193 13.75 -17.21 25.18
CA VAL A 193 13.42 -17.18 26.63
C VAL A 193 12.87 -18.53 27.07
N TRP A 194 11.98 -19.15 26.27
CA TRP A 194 11.43 -20.47 26.57
C TRP A 194 12.48 -21.59 26.53
N LEU A 195 13.42 -21.54 25.58
CA LEU A 195 14.47 -22.56 25.42
C LEU A 195 15.53 -22.52 26.53
N LEU A 196 15.76 -21.34 27.13
CA LEU A 196 16.81 -21.11 28.11
C LEU A 196 16.23 -20.63 29.46
N PRO A 197 15.39 -21.45 30.14
CA PRO A 197 14.75 -21.05 31.40
C PRO A 197 15.72 -20.88 32.56
N ALA A 198 16.99 -21.30 32.40
CA ALA A 198 18.04 -21.15 33.40
C ALA A 198 18.68 -19.75 33.45
N VAL A 199 18.29 -18.84 32.54
CA VAL A 199 18.83 -17.48 32.48
C VAL A 199 17.75 -16.49 32.94
N ASP A 200 17.71 -16.20 34.23
CA ASP A 200 16.65 -15.38 34.86
C ASP A 200 16.50 -13.99 34.21
N SER A 201 17.61 -13.36 33.81
CA SER A 201 17.59 -12.02 33.20
C SER A 201 17.17 -12.00 31.73
N LEU A 202 17.01 -13.17 31.08
CA LEU A 202 16.82 -13.25 29.62
C LEU A 202 15.47 -12.66 29.19
N ASP A 203 14.41 -12.84 29.96
CA ASP A 203 13.10 -12.24 29.69
C ASP A 203 13.20 -10.71 29.63
N ASN A 204 13.83 -10.10 30.64
CA ASN A 204 14.01 -8.66 30.70
C ASN A 204 14.94 -8.14 29.58
N MET A 205 16.03 -8.87 29.26
CA MET A 205 16.92 -8.50 28.15
C MET A 205 16.20 -8.50 26.80
N VAL A 206 15.39 -9.53 26.53
CA VAL A 206 14.58 -9.61 25.32
C VAL A 206 13.53 -8.49 25.31
N ALA A 207 12.92 -8.19 26.45
CA ALA A 207 11.96 -7.10 26.57
C ALA A 207 12.58 -5.72 26.24
N ILE A 208 13.78 -5.44 26.76
CA ILE A 208 14.52 -4.21 26.43
C ILE A 208 14.84 -4.17 24.93
N ALA A 209 15.32 -5.28 24.35
CA ALA A 209 15.61 -5.34 22.92
C ALA A 209 14.36 -5.09 22.06
N GLN A 210 13.20 -5.65 22.44
CA GLN A 210 11.92 -5.39 21.78
C GLN A 210 11.53 -3.91 21.86
N SER A 211 11.71 -3.24 23.01
CA SER A 211 11.43 -1.81 23.15
C SER A 211 12.30 -0.94 22.21
N VAL A 212 13.58 -1.26 22.09
CA VAL A 212 14.51 -0.56 21.17
C VAL A 212 14.06 -0.73 19.72
N VAL A 213 13.62 -1.94 19.35
CA VAL A 213 13.06 -2.22 18.02
C VAL A 213 11.79 -1.38 17.77
N MET A 214 10.88 -1.28 18.75
CA MET A 214 9.67 -0.45 18.63
C MET A 214 10.00 1.03 18.38
N PHE A 215 11.00 1.58 19.09
CA PHE A 215 11.47 2.95 18.85
C PHE A 215 12.13 3.14 17.48
N ALA A 216 13.00 2.19 17.08
CA ALA A 216 13.69 2.23 15.79
C ALA A 216 12.73 2.20 14.60
N LEU A 217 11.61 1.49 14.72
CA LEU A 217 10.55 1.43 13.71
C LEU A 217 9.60 2.64 13.80
N GLY A 218 9.11 2.95 14.99
CA GLY A 218 8.07 3.95 15.21
C GLY A 218 8.53 5.38 14.97
N GLY A 219 9.79 5.72 15.29
CA GLY A 219 10.31 7.08 15.20
C GLY A 219 10.37 7.61 13.77
N PRO A 220 11.10 6.95 12.85
CA PRO A 220 11.14 7.32 11.44
C PRO A 220 9.74 7.34 10.80
N LEU A 221 8.89 6.37 11.13
CA LEU A 221 7.54 6.27 10.59
C LEU A 221 6.67 7.46 11.02
N THR A 222 6.69 7.82 12.30
CA THR A 222 5.97 8.96 12.85
C THR A 222 6.40 10.26 12.18
N LYS A 223 7.71 10.44 11.95
CA LYS A 223 8.24 11.62 11.25
C LYS A 223 7.68 11.75 9.84
N VAL A 224 7.75 10.69 9.03
CA VAL A 224 7.31 10.72 7.62
C VAL A 224 5.79 10.89 7.51
N LEU A 225 5.01 10.19 8.35
CA LEU A 225 3.54 10.33 8.34
C LEU A 225 3.10 11.72 8.85
N GLY A 226 3.77 12.24 9.88
CA GLY A 226 3.55 13.60 10.38
C GLY A 226 3.85 14.66 9.31
N MET A 227 4.92 14.48 8.54
CA MET A 227 5.28 15.33 7.40
C MET A 227 4.16 15.38 6.34
N ILE A 228 3.56 14.24 5.99
CA ILE A 228 2.42 14.20 5.06
C ILE A 228 1.22 15.00 5.62
N LEU A 229 0.89 14.82 6.90
CA LEU A 229 -0.22 15.54 7.53
C LEU A 229 0.04 17.06 7.65
N LEU A 230 1.29 17.43 7.90
CA LEU A 230 1.76 18.82 7.92
C LEU A 230 1.90 19.43 6.52
N GLN A 231 1.55 18.68 5.46
CA GLN A 231 1.64 19.13 4.06
C GLN A 231 3.06 19.57 3.67
N THR A 232 4.07 18.96 4.27
CA THR A 232 5.45 19.30 3.93
C THR A 232 5.78 18.86 2.51
N THR A 233 6.62 19.64 1.85
CA THR A 233 7.08 19.35 0.50
C THR A 233 8.07 18.19 0.48
N PRO A 234 7.79 17.08 -0.23
CA PRO A 234 8.77 16.02 -0.43
C PRO A 234 9.91 16.54 -1.32
N PRO A 235 11.18 16.56 -0.85
CA PRO A 235 12.27 17.19 -1.59
C PRO A 235 12.46 16.63 -3.00
N MET A 236 12.44 15.31 -3.15
CA MET A 236 12.59 14.64 -4.46
C MET A 236 11.45 14.96 -5.44
N ALA A 237 10.23 15.12 -4.93
CA ALA A 237 9.09 15.49 -5.76
C ALA A 237 9.19 16.95 -6.22
N LEU A 238 9.66 17.85 -5.34
CA LEU A 238 9.92 19.24 -5.70
C LEU A 238 11.02 19.35 -6.75
N GLU A 239 12.16 18.71 -6.53
CA GLU A 239 13.29 18.70 -7.47
C GLU A 239 12.86 18.18 -8.84
N GLY A 240 12.12 17.05 -8.89
CA GLY A 240 11.60 16.50 -10.14
C GLY A 240 10.65 17.45 -10.88
N VAL A 241 9.79 18.15 -10.15
CA VAL A 241 8.88 19.16 -10.74
C VAL A 241 9.64 20.39 -11.24
N GLU A 242 10.58 20.90 -10.46
CA GLU A 242 11.38 22.06 -10.83
C GLU A 242 12.25 21.76 -12.05
N ASP A 243 12.89 20.60 -12.08
CA ASP A 243 13.74 20.19 -13.20
C ASP A 243 12.92 19.95 -14.47
N ALA A 244 11.72 19.37 -14.36
CA ALA A 244 10.81 19.23 -15.49
C ALA A 244 10.45 20.58 -16.12
N VAL A 245 10.12 21.58 -15.30
CA VAL A 245 9.78 22.93 -15.78
C VAL A 245 11.01 23.67 -16.31
N ARG A 246 12.18 23.51 -15.68
CA ARG A 246 13.45 24.10 -16.17
C ARG A 246 13.84 23.53 -17.53
N GLN A 247 13.69 22.22 -17.74
CA GLN A 247 13.93 21.59 -19.04
C GLN A 247 12.98 22.11 -20.11
N LEU A 248 11.69 22.28 -19.79
CA LEU A 248 10.74 22.90 -20.70
C LEU A 248 11.12 24.34 -21.05
N ALA A 249 11.51 25.16 -20.07
CA ALA A 249 11.96 26.53 -20.31
C ALA A 249 13.19 26.62 -21.23
N SER A 250 14.04 25.59 -21.25
CA SER A 250 15.19 25.52 -22.16
C SER A 250 14.84 25.10 -23.60
N THR A 251 13.69 24.45 -23.79
CA THR A 251 13.28 23.86 -25.08
C THR A 251 12.19 24.67 -25.77
N ASP A 252 11.26 25.23 -24.98
CA ASP A 252 10.11 26.00 -25.46
C ASP A 252 10.29 27.48 -25.09
N GLY A 253 10.50 28.32 -26.10
CA GLY A 253 10.63 29.78 -25.94
C GLY A 253 9.40 30.48 -25.38
N SER A 254 8.26 29.77 -25.29
CA SER A 254 7.03 30.26 -24.65
C SER A 254 7.14 30.28 -23.13
N ILE A 255 8.03 29.48 -22.53
CA ILE A 255 8.20 29.36 -21.07
C ILE A 255 9.47 30.10 -20.66
N LEU A 256 9.32 31.20 -19.92
CA LEU A 256 10.45 32.03 -19.46
C LEU A 256 11.08 31.50 -18.17
N GLY A 257 10.35 30.74 -17.37
CA GLY A 257 10.87 30.06 -16.19
C GLY A 257 9.86 29.89 -15.06
N LEU A 258 10.27 29.15 -14.03
CA LEU A 258 9.48 28.89 -12.82
C LEU A 258 9.74 29.99 -11.78
N ASP A 259 8.67 30.64 -11.29
CA ASP A 259 8.74 31.67 -10.25
C ASP A 259 8.54 31.07 -8.86
N ARG A 260 7.46 30.30 -8.68
CA ARG A 260 7.15 29.63 -7.41
C ARG A 260 6.64 28.22 -7.64
N SER A 261 7.05 27.32 -6.76
CA SER A 261 6.64 25.92 -6.71
C SER A 261 6.28 25.57 -5.27
N HIS A 262 5.13 24.93 -5.09
CA HIS A 262 4.77 24.30 -3.84
C HIS A 262 4.13 22.96 -4.14
N VAL A 263 4.76 21.87 -3.71
CA VAL A 263 4.28 20.51 -3.90
C VAL A 263 4.13 19.88 -2.51
N TRP A 264 3.09 19.11 -2.28
CA TRP A 264 2.86 18.39 -1.03
C TRP A 264 2.19 17.04 -1.28
N ALA A 265 2.32 16.13 -0.33
CA ALA A 265 1.61 14.86 -0.37
C ALA A 265 0.22 15.00 0.28
N ASN A 266 -0.84 14.60 -0.44
CA ASN A 266 -2.19 14.59 0.12
C ASN A 266 -2.53 13.28 0.81
N THR A 267 -2.15 12.15 0.22
CA THR A 267 -2.19 10.83 0.83
C THR A 267 -1.01 10.00 0.32
N TYR A 268 -0.95 8.72 0.64
CA TYR A 268 0.09 7.83 0.14
C TYR A 268 0.16 7.87 -1.39
N GLY A 269 1.33 8.26 -1.93
CA GLY A 269 1.59 8.33 -3.36
C GLY A 269 0.82 9.42 -4.13
N GLN A 270 -0.03 10.23 -3.49
CA GLN A 270 -0.76 11.31 -4.15
C GLN A 270 -0.08 12.65 -3.89
N LEU A 271 0.53 13.21 -4.92
CA LEU A 271 1.08 14.56 -4.91
C LEU A 271 0.04 15.58 -5.37
N VAL A 272 0.05 16.74 -4.72
CA VAL A 272 -0.69 17.92 -5.13
C VAL A 272 0.30 19.08 -5.17
N GLY A 273 0.16 19.98 -6.13
CA GLY A 273 1.06 21.11 -6.22
C GLY A 273 0.42 22.34 -6.82
N THR A 274 1.07 23.47 -6.59
CA THR A 274 0.78 24.76 -7.19
C THR A 274 2.06 25.30 -7.77
N LEU A 275 2.01 25.67 -9.05
CA LEU A 275 3.15 26.16 -9.81
C LEU A 275 2.79 27.53 -10.39
N VAL A 276 3.73 28.47 -10.29
CA VAL A 276 3.65 29.78 -10.92
C VAL A 276 4.75 29.83 -11.97
N VAL A 277 4.34 29.73 -13.23
CA VAL A 277 5.25 29.72 -14.38
C VAL A 277 5.11 31.04 -15.12
N ARG A 278 6.25 31.65 -15.47
CA ARG A 278 6.31 32.84 -16.31
C ARG A 278 6.36 32.41 -17.76
N ILE A 279 5.47 32.97 -18.57
CA ILE A 279 5.37 32.69 -20.00
C ILE A 279 5.63 33.97 -20.81
N ALA A 280 6.01 33.81 -22.07
CA ALA A 280 6.18 34.92 -22.99
C ALA A 280 4.82 35.61 -23.24
N LYS A 281 4.84 36.94 -23.44
CA LYS A 281 3.62 37.74 -23.56
C LYS A 281 2.71 37.29 -24.72
N GLU A 282 3.31 36.78 -25.79
CA GLU A 282 2.61 36.33 -26.99
C GLU A 282 2.33 34.81 -26.99
N ALA A 283 2.63 34.11 -25.90
CA ALA A 283 2.41 32.66 -25.79
C ALA A 283 0.92 32.34 -25.57
N ASP A 284 0.47 31.23 -26.15
CA ASP A 284 -0.85 30.67 -25.86
C ASP A 284 -0.84 30.00 -24.47
N GLU A 285 -1.49 30.66 -23.50
CA GLU A 285 -1.63 30.19 -22.11
C GLU A 285 -2.17 28.75 -22.03
N ALA A 286 -3.17 28.40 -22.83
CA ALA A 286 -3.82 27.10 -22.77
C ALA A 286 -2.92 26.01 -23.37
N ALA A 287 -2.23 26.29 -24.47
CA ALA A 287 -1.26 25.36 -25.05
C ALA A 287 -0.06 25.16 -24.13
N THR A 288 0.51 26.22 -23.57
CA THR A 288 1.66 26.14 -22.65
C THR A 288 1.29 25.39 -21.36
N LEU A 289 0.11 25.64 -20.80
CA LEU A 289 -0.37 24.88 -19.63
C LEU A 289 -0.45 23.38 -19.93
N ARG A 290 -0.96 22.98 -21.10
CA ARG A 290 -1.04 21.57 -21.51
C ARG A 290 0.33 20.93 -21.63
N THR A 291 1.29 21.61 -22.26
CA THR A 291 2.67 21.13 -22.38
C THR A 291 3.31 20.89 -21.00
N ILE A 292 3.14 21.86 -20.09
CA ILE A 292 3.64 21.74 -18.71
C ILE A 292 2.96 20.57 -18.00
N GLN A 293 1.63 20.45 -18.09
CA GLN A 293 0.89 19.34 -17.49
C GLN A 293 1.37 17.98 -18.02
N GLN A 294 1.47 17.82 -19.34
CA GLN A 294 1.93 16.57 -19.97
C GLN A 294 3.33 16.19 -19.50
N ARG A 295 4.28 17.14 -19.45
CA ARG A 295 5.65 16.89 -18.98
C ARG A 295 5.70 16.54 -17.50
N LEU A 296 4.91 17.21 -16.68
CA LEU A 296 4.85 16.92 -15.24
C LEU A 296 4.24 15.55 -14.98
N PHE A 297 3.17 15.17 -15.70
CA PHE A 297 2.58 13.84 -15.58
C PHE A 297 3.55 12.74 -16.04
N SER A 298 4.30 12.96 -17.12
CA SER A 298 5.31 12.00 -17.58
C SER A 298 6.51 11.88 -16.64
N THR A 299 6.88 12.96 -15.95
CA THR A 299 8.06 12.99 -15.04
C THR A 299 7.70 12.47 -13.64
N LEU A 300 6.47 12.71 -13.20
CA LEU A 300 5.97 12.25 -11.89
C LEU A 300 5.36 10.85 -11.93
N ASP A 301 5.42 10.17 -13.09
CA ASP A 301 4.96 8.79 -13.26
C ASP A 301 3.52 8.59 -12.76
N VAL A 302 2.65 9.55 -13.08
CA VAL A 302 1.22 9.26 -13.16
C VAL A 302 1.03 8.74 -14.57
N ASP A 303 1.42 7.49 -14.81
CA ASP A 303 1.31 6.88 -16.13
C ASP A 303 -0.11 7.14 -16.66
N PRO A 304 -0.30 7.76 -17.83
CA PRO A 304 -1.58 7.75 -18.50
C PRO A 304 -1.79 6.31 -18.95
N HIS A 305 -2.48 5.53 -18.12
CA HIS A 305 -2.78 4.17 -18.49
C HIS A 305 -3.71 4.23 -19.70
N ALA A 306 -3.49 3.37 -20.68
CA ALA A 306 -4.42 3.17 -21.78
C ALA A 306 -5.43 2.09 -21.37
N PRO A 307 -6.66 2.42 -20.98
CA PRO A 307 -7.74 1.46 -20.95
C PRO A 307 -8.20 1.12 -22.37
N GLY A 308 -8.25 -0.17 -22.66
CA GLY A 308 -9.08 -0.69 -23.74
C GLY A 308 -10.42 -1.14 -23.17
N ALA A 309 -11.51 -0.52 -23.60
CA ALA A 309 -12.87 -0.95 -23.27
C ALA A 309 -13.48 -1.66 -24.48
N VAL A 310 -13.84 -2.93 -24.32
CA VAL A 310 -14.39 -3.76 -25.39
C VAL A 310 -15.75 -4.30 -24.99
N LEU A 311 -16.75 -4.04 -25.82
CA LEU A 311 -18.11 -4.57 -25.67
C LEU A 311 -18.34 -5.69 -26.69
N LEU A 312 -18.94 -6.77 -26.22
CA LEU A 312 -19.22 -7.96 -27.01
C LEU A 312 -20.73 -8.14 -27.17
N LYS A 313 -21.17 -8.26 -28.42
CA LYS A 313 -22.51 -8.68 -28.78
C LYS A 313 -22.51 -10.18 -28.98
N ILE A 314 -22.66 -10.92 -27.88
CA ILE A 314 -22.66 -12.40 -27.91
C ILE A 314 -23.87 -12.89 -28.71
N LYS A 315 -23.65 -13.91 -29.56
CA LYS A 315 -24.71 -14.54 -30.35
C LYS A 315 -25.80 -15.15 -29.47
N PRO A 316 -27.10 -15.07 -29.85
CA PRO A 316 -28.17 -15.71 -29.09
C PRO A 316 -28.05 -17.24 -28.95
N SER A 317 -27.27 -17.89 -29.82
CA SER A 317 -27.01 -19.33 -29.80
C SER A 317 -25.96 -19.77 -28.77
N VAL A 318 -25.27 -18.84 -28.12
CA VAL A 318 -24.22 -19.10 -27.14
C VAL A 318 -24.82 -19.08 -25.74
N SER A 319 -24.56 -20.13 -24.94
CA SER A 319 -25.08 -20.19 -23.56
C SER A 319 -24.38 -19.18 -22.65
N GLU A 320 -25.01 -18.84 -21.51
CA GLU A 320 -24.39 -17.96 -20.53
C GLU A 320 -23.09 -18.53 -19.95
N GLU A 321 -23.01 -19.86 -19.79
CA GLU A 321 -21.81 -20.55 -19.32
C GLU A 321 -20.66 -20.39 -20.32
N GLN A 322 -20.95 -20.55 -21.62
CA GLN A 322 -19.95 -20.39 -22.68
C GLN A 322 -19.52 -18.93 -22.79
N ALA A 323 -20.43 -17.96 -22.64
CA ALA A 323 -20.10 -16.54 -22.60
C ALA A 323 -19.18 -16.19 -21.41
N LYS A 324 -19.44 -16.76 -20.22
CA LYS A 324 -18.57 -16.60 -19.05
C LYS A 324 -17.20 -17.23 -19.28
N GLU A 325 -17.13 -18.38 -19.92
CA GLU A 325 -15.85 -19.03 -20.25
C GLU A 325 -15.00 -18.14 -21.17
N ILE A 326 -15.60 -17.55 -22.20
CA ILE A 326 -14.93 -16.61 -23.12
C ILE A 326 -14.35 -15.41 -22.35
N LEU A 327 -15.14 -14.79 -21.47
CA LEU A 327 -14.66 -13.69 -20.64
C LEU A 327 -13.54 -14.10 -19.67
N GLN A 328 -13.61 -15.30 -19.10
CA GLN A 328 -12.56 -15.83 -18.22
C GLN A 328 -11.25 -16.09 -19.00
N LYS A 329 -11.32 -16.57 -20.24
CA LYS A 329 -10.14 -16.70 -21.11
C LYS A 329 -9.49 -15.35 -21.38
N LEU A 330 -10.30 -14.32 -21.67
CA LEU A 330 -9.82 -12.95 -21.83
C LEU A 330 -9.17 -12.39 -20.54
N ALA A 331 -9.78 -12.60 -19.37
CA ALA A 331 -9.17 -12.18 -18.10
C ALA A 331 -7.90 -12.97 -17.75
N ASN A 332 -7.78 -14.22 -18.17
CA ASN A 332 -6.55 -14.99 -17.96
C ASN A 332 -5.37 -14.49 -18.79
N LEU A 333 -5.58 -13.62 -19.81
CA LEU A 333 -4.48 -12.97 -20.52
C LEU A 333 -3.66 -12.05 -19.60
N GLU A 334 -4.24 -11.53 -18.52
CA GLU A 334 -3.49 -10.83 -17.46
C GLU A 334 -2.39 -11.70 -16.86
N LYS A 335 -2.66 -12.99 -16.67
CA LYS A 335 -1.71 -13.95 -16.10
C LYS A 335 -0.68 -14.44 -17.12
N GLN A 336 -1.05 -14.48 -18.41
CA GLN A 336 -0.16 -14.90 -19.49
C GLN A 336 0.80 -13.78 -19.89
N LEU A 337 0.33 -12.53 -19.83
CA LEU A 337 1.07 -11.32 -20.22
C LEU A 337 1.15 -10.31 -19.06
N PRO A 338 1.66 -10.68 -17.87
CA PRO A 338 1.64 -9.84 -16.67
C PRO A 338 2.56 -8.61 -16.76
N HIS A 339 3.38 -8.53 -17.80
CA HIS A 339 4.27 -7.40 -18.09
C HIS A 339 3.64 -6.39 -19.06
N LEU A 340 2.49 -6.71 -19.66
CA LEU A 340 1.77 -5.83 -20.59
C LEU A 340 0.43 -5.36 -19.98
N VAL A 341 -0.26 -6.26 -19.28
CA VAL A 341 -1.60 -6.03 -18.73
C VAL A 341 -1.52 -5.82 -17.23
N LYS A 342 -1.94 -4.64 -16.77
CA LYS A 342 -1.93 -4.24 -15.35
C LYS A 342 -3.14 -4.73 -14.59
N SER A 343 -4.32 -4.68 -15.22
CA SER A 343 -5.55 -5.21 -14.62
C SER A 343 -6.63 -5.47 -15.67
N VAL A 344 -7.49 -6.45 -15.41
CA VAL A 344 -8.68 -6.74 -16.22
C VAL A 344 -9.95 -6.69 -15.37
N HIS A 345 -10.99 -6.04 -15.91
CA HIS A 345 -12.33 -5.98 -15.33
C HIS A 345 -13.34 -6.51 -16.34
N LEU A 346 -14.28 -7.35 -15.90
CA LEU A 346 -15.28 -7.98 -16.75
C LEU A 346 -16.68 -7.67 -16.21
N GLY A 347 -17.69 -7.63 -17.08
CA GLY A 347 -19.07 -7.45 -16.65
C GLY A 347 -20.12 -7.84 -17.69
N THR A 348 -21.33 -8.03 -17.20
CA THR A 348 -22.54 -8.14 -18.01
C THR A 348 -23.22 -6.78 -18.11
N ASN A 349 -23.76 -6.47 -19.28
CA ASN A 349 -24.50 -5.25 -19.50
C ASN A 349 -25.87 -5.31 -18.81
N PHE A 350 -26.21 -4.25 -18.08
CA PHE A 350 -27.53 -4.06 -17.44
C PHE A 350 -28.31 -2.89 -18.04
N ALA A 351 -27.74 -2.18 -19.03
CA ALA A 351 -28.38 -1.02 -19.63
C ALA A 351 -29.43 -1.42 -20.68
N SER A 352 -30.59 -0.76 -20.63
CA SER A 352 -31.69 -0.95 -21.58
C SER A 352 -31.40 -0.44 -23.00
N ARG A 353 -30.38 0.41 -23.17
CA ARG A 353 -30.02 1.09 -24.43
C ARG A 353 -28.74 0.57 -25.08
N ALA A 354 -28.46 -0.73 -24.92
CA ALA A 354 -27.15 -1.29 -25.24
C ALA A 354 -26.94 -1.77 -26.68
N LYS A 355 -27.89 -1.51 -27.61
CA LYS A 355 -27.79 -1.91 -29.03
C LYS A 355 -27.44 -3.40 -29.26
N GLY A 356 -27.81 -4.27 -28.32
CA GLY A 356 -27.55 -5.70 -28.37
C GLY A 356 -26.24 -6.15 -27.73
N PHE A 357 -25.35 -5.24 -27.29
CA PHE A 357 -24.15 -5.62 -26.54
C PHE A 357 -24.54 -6.15 -25.15
N THR A 358 -24.13 -7.38 -24.84
CA THR A 358 -24.56 -8.10 -23.64
C THR A 358 -23.45 -8.22 -22.60
N HIS A 359 -22.19 -8.19 -23.02
CA HIS A 359 -21.02 -8.35 -22.16
C HIS A 359 -19.96 -7.30 -22.51
N GLY A 360 -19.07 -7.02 -21.58
CA GLY A 360 -17.93 -6.14 -21.83
C GLY A 360 -16.78 -6.40 -20.89
N PHE A 361 -15.61 -5.94 -21.29
CA PHE A 361 -14.42 -5.93 -20.48
C PHE A 361 -13.63 -4.65 -20.64
N THR A 362 -12.84 -4.33 -19.62
CA THR A 362 -11.88 -3.23 -19.63
C THR A 362 -10.53 -3.79 -19.21
N MET A 363 -9.51 -3.58 -20.05
CA MET A 363 -8.13 -3.90 -19.72
C MET A 363 -7.35 -2.60 -19.57
N ILE A 364 -6.51 -2.53 -18.54
CA ILE A 364 -5.61 -1.42 -18.33
C ILE A 364 -4.20 -1.93 -18.62
N PHE A 365 -3.52 -1.31 -19.58
CA PHE A 365 -2.17 -1.67 -19.99
C PHE A 365 -1.12 -0.80 -19.27
N GLU A 366 0.11 -1.30 -19.17
CA GLU A 366 1.22 -0.54 -18.55
C GLU A 366 1.60 0.70 -19.36
N SER A 367 1.47 0.64 -20.69
CA SER A 367 1.64 1.79 -21.57
C SER A 367 0.88 1.61 -22.88
N LYS A 368 0.89 2.64 -23.73
CA LYS A 368 0.34 2.55 -25.09
C LYS A 368 1.10 1.55 -25.95
N GLU A 369 2.41 1.50 -25.83
CA GLU A 369 3.27 0.53 -26.52
C GLU A 369 3.00 -0.89 -26.04
N ALA A 370 2.66 -1.06 -24.76
CA ALA A 370 2.25 -2.35 -24.20
C ALA A 370 0.93 -2.83 -24.81
N LEU A 371 -0.05 -1.93 -25.04
CA LEU A 371 -1.26 -2.24 -25.79
C LEU A 371 -0.94 -2.67 -27.24
N GLU A 372 -0.09 -1.93 -27.96
CA GLU A 372 0.28 -2.30 -29.33
C GLU A 372 1.00 -3.64 -29.43
N THR A 373 1.77 -3.97 -28.40
CA THR A 373 2.47 -5.27 -28.29
C THR A 373 1.49 -6.38 -27.94
N TYR A 374 0.54 -6.11 -27.03
CA TYR A 374 -0.53 -7.02 -26.64
C TYR A 374 -1.40 -7.39 -27.83
N ASP A 375 -1.79 -6.42 -28.67
CA ASP A 375 -2.63 -6.65 -29.85
C ASP A 375 -2.01 -7.66 -30.82
N LYS A 376 -0.69 -7.66 -30.93
CA LYS A 376 0.11 -8.54 -31.80
C LYS A 376 0.53 -9.84 -31.11
N SER A 377 0.28 -9.99 -29.80
CA SER A 377 0.73 -11.15 -29.04
C SER A 377 0.02 -12.43 -29.51
N PRO A 378 0.75 -13.55 -29.68
CA PRO A 378 0.15 -14.83 -30.07
C PRO A 378 -0.98 -15.28 -29.13
N GLU A 379 -0.85 -15.01 -27.84
CA GLU A 379 -1.82 -15.35 -26.80
C GLU A 379 -3.15 -14.61 -26.99
N HIS A 380 -3.10 -13.29 -27.19
CA HIS A 380 -4.29 -12.47 -27.46
C HIS A 380 -4.95 -12.87 -28.78
N VAL A 381 -4.16 -12.95 -29.86
CA VAL A 381 -4.68 -13.27 -31.20
C VAL A 381 -5.40 -14.62 -31.17
N LYS A 382 -4.84 -15.61 -30.47
CA LYS A 382 -5.44 -16.93 -30.32
C LYS A 382 -6.82 -16.87 -29.65
N VAL A 383 -6.93 -16.21 -28.49
CA VAL A 383 -8.22 -16.09 -27.78
C VAL A 383 -9.25 -15.35 -28.65
N VAL A 384 -8.84 -14.30 -29.36
CA VAL A 384 -9.75 -13.56 -30.23
C VAL A 384 -10.23 -14.39 -31.42
N THR A 385 -9.34 -15.14 -32.07
CA THR A 385 -9.68 -15.91 -33.28
C THR A 385 -10.44 -17.19 -32.96
N GLU A 386 -10.06 -17.91 -31.90
CA GLU A 386 -10.63 -19.21 -31.55
C GLU A 386 -11.87 -19.09 -30.66
N ASP A 387 -11.90 -18.16 -29.72
CA ASP A 387 -12.95 -18.08 -28.70
C ASP A 387 -13.91 -16.91 -28.89
N VAL A 388 -13.44 -15.72 -29.30
CA VAL A 388 -14.30 -14.52 -29.39
C VAL A 388 -15.04 -14.45 -30.72
N ARG A 389 -14.32 -14.35 -31.84
CA ARG A 389 -14.91 -14.13 -33.19
C ARG A 389 -16.01 -15.14 -33.58
N PRO A 390 -15.91 -16.44 -33.26
CA PRO A 390 -16.96 -17.40 -33.62
C PRO A 390 -18.28 -17.17 -32.86
N ASN A 391 -18.20 -16.60 -31.66
CA ASN A 391 -19.29 -16.56 -30.68
C ASN A 391 -19.96 -15.18 -30.54
N VAL A 392 -19.50 -14.17 -31.29
CA VAL A 392 -20.04 -12.80 -31.26
C VAL A 392 -20.57 -12.38 -32.63
N ASP A 393 -21.65 -11.59 -32.63
CA ASP A 393 -22.18 -10.93 -33.82
C ASP A 393 -21.48 -9.59 -34.10
N ASP A 394 -20.99 -8.94 -33.05
CA ASP A 394 -20.33 -7.64 -33.16
C ASP A 394 -19.38 -7.39 -31.97
N VAL A 395 -18.36 -6.58 -32.20
CA VAL A 395 -17.36 -6.17 -31.22
C VAL A 395 -17.13 -4.67 -31.35
N LEU A 396 -17.31 -3.94 -30.24
CA LEU A 396 -17.00 -2.52 -30.17
C LEU A 396 -15.81 -2.33 -29.23
N ALA A 397 -14.66 -1.93 -29.78
CA ALA A 397 -13.48 -1.58 -29.01
C ALA A 397 -13.31 -0.05 -28.98
N VAL A 398 -12.99 0.48 -27.80
CA VAL A 398 -12.66 1.88 -27.58
C VAL A 398 -11.41 1.93 -26.71
N ASP A 399 -10.32 2.37 -27.33
CA ASP A 399 -9.06 2.62 -26.63
C ASP A 399 -8.93 4.13 -26.42
N TYR A 400 -8.65 4.52 -25.19
CA TYR A 400 -8.48 5.92 -24.83
C TYR A 400 -7.43 6.04 -23.74
N GLU A 401 -6.78 7.19 -23.65
CA GLU A 401 -5.86 7.47 -22.55
C GLU A 401 -6.66 7.93 -21.33
N ILE A 402 -6.35 7.40 -20.14
CA ILE A 402 -6.89 7.95 -18.90
C ILE A 402 -6.17 9.26 -18.64
N LEU A 403 -6.83 10.33 -19.03
CA LEU A 403 -6.46 11.66 -18.65
C LEU A 403 -7.24 12.05 -17.38
N PRO A 404 -6.60 12.68 -16.39
CA PRO A 404 -7.33 13.26 -15.28
C PRO A 404 -8.37 14.26 -15.81
N PHE A 405 -9.57 14.31 -15.22
CA PHE A 405 -10.66 15.18 -15.68
C PHE A 405 -10.25 16.66 -15.88
N SER A 406 -9.26 17.13 -15.11
CA SER A 406 -8.68 18.47 -15.23
C SER A 406 -7.94 18.76 -16.54
N SER A 407 -7.55 17.76 -17.32
CA SER A 407 -6.89 17.90 -18.63
C SER A 407 -7.84 17.64 -19.82
N ALA A 408 -9.09 17.24 -19.57
CA ALA A 408 -10.11 16.99 -20.60
C ALA A 408 -10.83 18.28 -21.00
N SER A 409 -10.13 19.28 -21.58
CA SER A 409 -10.75 20.55 -22.00
C SER A 409 -11.56 20.47 -23.31
N TYR A 410 -11.85 19.26 -23.82
CA TYR A 410 -12.62 19.05 -25.06
C TYR A 410 -13.64 17.89 -24.96
N LEU A 411 -14.13 17.61 -23.75
CA LEU A 411 -15.36 16.83 -23.53
C LEU A 411 -16.49 17.73 -23.03
#